data_AF-A0A949HBB2-F1
#
_entry.id   AF-A0A949HBB2-F1
#
_cell.length_a   1.000
_cell.length_b   1.000
_cell.length_c   1.000
_cell.angle_alpha   90.00
_cell.angle_beta   90.00
_cell.angle_gamma   90.00
#
_symmetry.space_group_name_H-M   'P 1'
#
loop_
_entity.id
_entity.type
_entity.pdbx_description
1 polymer ?
#
loop_
_entity_poly.entity_id
_entity_poly.type
_entity_poly.pdbx_seq_one_letter_code
_entity_poly.pdbx_strand_id
1 'polypeptide(L)'
;MSCLAELHIAVRRTNRYEFDAASGVVEHWLQNEEAIPGSMMYGRVLSSLGQHRAFQGKSSEARQYFDRALAVFGRLSDPAATSREQRQTAAYRALASLDDATLTAADRRPLMEAAGVGLDPAQIRELAAMGDGESRWRHHLLVRYLAERCKDHAAIDAYLDAYEHWKDGLSHPWGLITAWRGMLLLRDHSRNAAKWYFQLGSNLYSGPTARGVSGLIRHAIRQAAYCAGVDGQPAVPAAIASLRTLLPAASRYIDALQHARPGDDPVDVLRRVLPFNVR
;
A
#
# COMPACT_ATOMS: atom_id res chain seq x y z
N MET A 1 -11.44 21.00 19.80
CA MET A 1 -11.78 20.39 18.50
C MET A 1 -12.24 18.95 18.75
N SER A 2 -13.07 18.36 17.88
CA SER A 2 -13.47 16.95 18.03
C SER A 2 -12.41 16.01 17.43
N CYS A 3 -12.26 14.82 18.01
CA CYS A 3 -11.30 13.82 17.53
C CYS A 3 -11.48 13.48 16.03
N LEU A 4 -12.73 13.39 15.55
CA LEU A 4 -13.01 13.15 14.13
C LEU A 4 -12.46 14.26 13.22
N ALA A 5 -12.58 15.53 13.62
CA ALA A 5 -12.07 16.64 12.83
C ALA A 5 -10.54 16.59 12.71
N GLU A 6 -9.86 16.22 13.78
CA GLU A 6 -8.41 16.07 13.82
C GLU A 6 -7.91 14.85 13.06
N LEU A 7 -8.65 13.73 13.07
CA LEU A 7 -8.39 12.60 12.17
C LEU A 7 -8.47 13.02 10.70
N HIS A 8 -9.46 13.84 10.31
CA HIS A 8 -9.52 14.39 8.95
C HIS A 8 -8.37 15.35 8.62
N ILE A 9 -7.84 16.09 9.60
CA ILE A 9 -6.64 16.91 9.41
C ILE A 9 -5.41 16.01 9.24
N ALA A 10 -5.26 14.97 10.08
CA ALA A 10 -4.17 14.01 9.99
C ALA A 10 -4.16 13.31 8.62
N VAL A 11 -5.31 12.83 8.12
CA VAL A 11 -5.41 12.21 6.78
C VAL A 11 -4.95 13.19 5.69
N ARG A 12 -5.34 14.46 5.74
CA ARG A 12 -4.90 15.48 4.77
C ARG A 12 -3.39 15.73 4.83
N ARG A 13 -2.79 15.71 6.03
CA ARG A 13 -1.34 15.84 6.23
C ARG A 13 -0.57 14.59 5.76
N THR A 14 -1.06 13.39 6.06
CA THR A 14 -0.53 12.12 5.54
C THR A 14 -0.55 12.11 4.02
N ASN A 15 -1.62 12.65 3.43
CA ASN A 15 -1.75 12.82 1.99
C ASN A 15 -0.76 13.83 1.36
N ARG A 16 -0.06 14.61 2.19
CA ARG A 16 1.02 15.53 1.80
C ARG A 16 2.40 15.04 2.26
N TYR A 17 2.47 13.80 2.78
CA TYR A 17 3.68 13.19 3.35
C TYR A 17 4.19 13.89 4.63
N GLU A 18 3.34 14.68 5.28
CA GLU A 18 3.66 15.38 6.53
C GLU A 18 3.41 14.47 7.74
N PHE A 19 4.04 13.29 7.80
CA PHE A 19 3.70 12.22 8.75
C PHE A 19 3.92 12.61 10.22
N ASP A 20 4.98 13.36 10.54
CA ASP A 20 5.22 13.84 11.91
C ASP A 20 4.15 14.85 12.32
N ALA A 21 3.81 15.80 11.45
CA ALA A 21 2.74 16.75 11.71
C ALA A 21 1.37 16.07 11.78
N ALA A 22 1.12 15.05 10.96
CA ALA A 22 -0.10 14.24 11.03
C ALA A 22 -0.21 13.50 12.36
N SER A 23 0.89 12.94 12.85
CA SER A 23 0.95 12.25 14.14
C SER A 23 0.71 13.22 15.30
N GLY A 24 1.38 14.37 15.31
CA GLY A 24 1.23 15.37 16.38
C GLY A 24 -0.20 15.91 16.54
N VAL A 25 -1.00 15.89 15.46
CA VAL A 25 -2.42 16.30 15.52
C VAL A 25 -3.25 15.32 16.34
N VAL A 26 -2.98 14.02 16.29
CA VAL A 26 -3.85 12.98 16.90
C VAL A 26 -3.23 12.26 18.10
N GLU A 27 -1.92 12.36 18.31
CA GLU A 27 -1.21 11.62 19.36
C GLU A 27 -1.66 11.99 20.77
N HIS A 28 -2.07 13.24 20.99
CA HIS A 28 -2.56 13.69 22.31
C HIS A 28 -3.81 12.93 22.76
N TRP A 29 -4.61 12.36 21.86
CA TRP A 29 -5.74 11.51 22.24
C TRP A 29 -5.32 10.23 22.96
N LEU A 30 -4.07 9.77 22.80
CA LEU A 30 -3.55 8.63 23.54
C LEU A 30 -3.22 8.95 25.01
N GLN A 31 -3.13 10.25 25.37
CA GLN A 31 -2.93 10.70 26.76
C GLN A 31 -4.26 10.83 27.53
N ASN A 32 -5.38 10.67 26.83
CA ASN A 32 -6.72 10.73 27.38
C ASN A 32 -7.26 9.31 27.59
N GLU A 33 -8.20 9.16 28.53
CA GLU A 33 -8.93 7.91 28.68
C GLU A 33 -9.71 7.58 27.41
N GLU A 34 -9.78 6.29 27.04
CA GLU A 34 -10.48 5.81 25.83
C GLU A 34 -11.93 6.30 25.75
N ALA A 35 -12.58 6.49 26.90
CA ALA A 35 -13.96 6.97 27.01
C ALA A 35 -14.16 8.40 26.48
N ILE A 36 -13.11 9.24 26.47
CA ILE A 36 -13.19 10.64 26.05
C ILE A 36 -13.45 10.78 24.54
N PRO A 37 -12.62 10.21 23.63
CA PRO A 37 -12.94 10.17 22.21
C PRO A 37 -13.96 9.06 21.87
N GLY A 38 -14.13 8.08 22.76
CA GLY A 38 -14.88 6.84 22.53
C GLY A 38 -14.05 5.79 21.80
N SER A 39 -14.30 4.50 22.08
CA SER A 39 -13.51 3.35 21.59
C SER A 39 -13.30 3.35 20.08
N MET A 40 -14.34 3.68 19.29
CA MET A 40 -14.21 3.71 17.83
C MET A 40 -13.20 4.76 17.37
N MET A 41 -13.24 5.97 17.94
CA MET A 41 -12.29 7.03 17.57
C MET A 41 -10.90 6.74 18.12
N TYR A 42 -10.80 6.22 19.35
CA TYR A 42 -9.54 5.81 19.95
C TYR A 42 -8.81 4.75 19.09
N GLY A 43 -9.54 3.73 18.63
CA GLY A 43 -9.03 2.73 17.70
C GLY A 43 -8.58 3.33 16.36
N ARG A 44 -9.32 4.31 15.83
CA ARG A 44 -8.93 5.03 14.59
C ARG A 44 -7.71 5.91 14.77
N VAL A 45 -7.50 6.52 15.94
CA VAL A 45 -6.27 7.24 16.29
C VAL A 45 -5.09 6.28 16.27
N LEU A 46 -5.20 5.14 16.96
CA LEU A 46 -4.16 4.10 16.97
C LEU A 46 -3.86 3.60 15.55
N SER A 47 -4.89 3.28 14.76
CA SER A 47 -4.73 2.85 13.37
C SER A 47 -4.05 3.93 12.51
N SER A 48 -4.39 5.21 12.68
CA SER A 48 -3.75 6.32 11.96
C SER A 48 -2.27 6.45 12.32
N LEU A 49 -1.93 6.38 13.61
CA LEU A 49 -0.54 6.40 14.07
C LEU A 49 0.26 5.19 13.54
N GLY A 50 -0.37 4.01 13.48
CA GLY A 50 0.21 2.83 12.84
C GLY A 50 0.55 3.09 11.37
N GLN A 51 -0.36 3.69 10.60
CA GLN A 51 -0.11 4.06 9.21
C GLN A 51 1.04 5.08 9.10
N HIS A 52 1.08 6.10 9.96
CA HIS A 52 2.16 7.10 9.93
C HIS A 52 3.53 6.45 10.18
N ARG A 53 3.62 5.55 11.16
CA ARG A 53 4.84 4.77 11.42
C ARG A 53 5.21 3.88 10.23
N ALA A 54 4.23 3.24 9.60
CA ALA A 54 4.48 2.41 8.42
C ALA A 54 5.02 3.24 7.24
N PHE A 55 4.42 4.41 6.96
CA PHE A 55 4.94 5.34 5.96
C PHE A 55 6.36 5.84 6.29
N GLN A 56 6.70 5.94 7.57
CA GLN A 56 8.05 6.30 8.02
C GLN A 56 9.07 5.16 7.92
N GLY A 57 8.68 3.96 7.48
CA GLY A 57 9.53 2.76 7.42
C GLY A 57 9.69 2.07 8.78
N LYS A 58 8.90 2.45 9.78
CA LYS A 58 8.93 1.91 11.15
C LYS A 58 7.91 0.78 11.28
N SER A 59 8.08 -0.28 10.48
CA SER A 59 7.10 -1.36 10.31
C SER A 59 6.78 -2.10 11.62
N SER A 60 7.78 -2.33 12.49
CA SER A 60 7.56 -2.97 13.79
C SER A 60 6.69 -2.12 14.72
N GLU A 61 7.01 -0.81 14.84
CA GLU A 61 6.19 0.14 15.62
C GLU A 61 4.77 0.24 15.05
N ALA A 62 4.63 0.28 13.72
CA ALA A 62 3.34 0.32 13.05
C ALA A 62 2.45 -0.87 13.44
N ARG A 63 3.01 -2.09 13.42
CA ARG A 63 2.28 -3.31 13.82
C ARG A 63 1.81 -3.25 15.27
N GLN A 64 2.60 -2.71 16.19
CA GLN A 64 2.18 -2.56 17.59
C GLN A 64 0.96 -1.63 17.73
N TYR A 65 0.92 -0.53 16.97
CA TYR A 65 -0.26 0.34 16.94
C TYR A 65 -1.47 -0.35 16.32
N PHE A 66 -1.29 -1.11 15.24
CA PHE A 66 -2.39 -1.87 14.63
C PHE A 66 -2.93 -2.95 15.57
N ASP A 67 -2.05 -3.65 16.32
CA ASP A 67 -2.46 -4.65 17.31
C ASP A 67 -3.32 -4.02 18.42
N ARG A 68 -2.90 -2.85 18.93
CA ARG A 68 -3.70 -2.10 19.90
C ARG A 68 -5.04 -1.64 19.31
N ALA A 69 -5.06 -1.17 18.06
CA ALA A 69 -6.28 -0.75 17.38
C ALA A 69 -7.27 -1.93 17.20
N LEU A 70 -6.78 -3.09 16.75
CA LEU A 70 -7.58 -4.31 16.60
C LEU A 70 -8.19 -4.76 17.92
N ALA A 71 -7.43 -4.69 19.02
CA ALA A 71 -7.92 -5.01 20.35
C ALA A 71 -9.03 -4.05 20.82
N VAL A 72 -8.91 -2.76 20.51
CA VAL A 72 -9.97 -1.76 20.80
C VAL A 72 -11.22 -2.04 19.95
N PHE A 73 -11.06 -2.27 18.65
CA PHE A 73 -12.18 -2.55 17.76
C PHE A 73 -12.92 -3.84 18.12
N GLY A 74 -12.22 -4.85 18.64
CA GLY A 74 -12.84 -6.10 19.10
C GLY A 74 -13.74 -5.95 20.32
N ARG A 75 -13.73 -4.79 20.99
CA ARG A 75 -14.61 -4.47 22.13
C ARG A 75 -15.81 -3.59 21.74
N LEU A 76 -15.97 -3.24 20.46
CA LEU A 76 -17.12 -2.44 20.03
C LEU A 76 -18.41 -3.26 20.13
N SER A 77 -19.50 -2.61 20.54
CA SER A 77 -20.80 -3.26 20.68
C SER A 77 -21.51 -3.52 19.35
N ASP A 78 -21.21 -2.75 18.30
CA ASP A 78 -21.77 -2.94 16.95
C ASP A 78 -20.91 -3.94 16.16
N PRO A 79 -21.45 -5.15 15.83
CA PRO A 79 -20.71 -6.16 15.07
C PRO A 79 -20.33 -5.70 13.66
N ALA A 80 -21.15 -4.87 13.02
CA ALA A 80 -20.88 -4.38 11.67
C ALA A 80 -19.71 -3.37 11.68
N ALA A 81 -19.70 -2.44 12.65
CA ALA A 81 -18.57 -1.55 12.88
C ALA A 81 -17.30 -2.35 13.24
N THR A 82 -17.39 -3.31 14.15
CA THR A 82 -16.28 -4.19 14.54
C THR A 82 -15.64 -4.84 13.32
N SER A 83 -16.44 -5.54 12.52
CA SER A 83 -15.98 -6.24 11.32
C SER A 83 -15.33 -5.30 10.31
N ARG A 84 -15.91 -4.12 10.07
CA ARG A 84 -15.36 -3.13 9.13
C ARG A 84 -13.99 -2.59 9.60
N GLU A 85 -13.90 -2.09 10.83
CA GLU A 85 -12.68 -1.47 11.33
C GLU A 85 -11.56 -2.52 11.53
N GLN A 86 -11.89 -3.74 11.97
CA GLN A 86 -10.93 -4.82 12.10
C GLN A 86 -10.40 -5.28 10.75
N ARG A 87 -11.26 -5.52 9.73
CA ARG A 87 -10.81 -5.93 8.40
C ARG A 87 -9.88 -4.90 7.76
N GLN A 88 -10.22 -3.62 7.84
CA GLN A 88 -9.37 -2.55 7.32
C GLN A 88 -8.02 -2.49 8.05
N THR A 89 -8.03 -2.55 9.38
CA THR A 89 -6.81 -2.46 10.19
C THR A 89 -5.93 -3.70 10.05
N ALA A 90 -6.51 -4.89 9.89
CA ALA A 90 -5.79 -6.12 9.60
C ALA A 90 -5.07 -6.04 8.24
N ALA A 91 -5.71 -5.49 7.21
CA ALA A 91 -5.08 -5.26 5.92
C ALA A 91 -3.87 -4.30 6.01
N TYR A 92 -3.99 -3.22 6.79
CA TYR A 92 -2.87 -2.32 7.07
C TYR A 92 -1.74 -3.02 7.82
N ARG A 93 -2.07 -3.81 8.85
CA ARG A 93 -1.08 -4.59 9.58
C ARG A 93 -0.33 -5.57 8.68
N ALA A 94 -1.03 -6.26 7.80
CA ALA A 94 -0.44 -7.17 6.83
C ALA A 94 0.44 -6.43 5.81
N LEU A 95 0.01 -5.27 5.31
CA LEU A 95 0.82 -4.43 4.41
C LEU A 95 2.10 -3.94 5.08
N ALA A 96 2.02 -3.44 6.32
CA ALA A 96 3.19 -3.04 7.10
C ALA A 96 4.12 -4.22 7.36
N SER A 97 3.58 -5.43 7.52
CA SER A 97 4.41 -6.64 7.64
C SER A 97 5.29 -6.82 6.41
N LEU A 98 4.78 -6.58 5.18
CA LEU A 98 5.54 -6.74 3.93
C LEU A 98 6.79 -5.85 3.89
N ASP A 99 6.76 -4.69 4.54
CA ASP A 99 7.90 -3.77 4.65
C ASP A 99 8.85 -4.11 5.81
N ASP A 100 8.49 -5.06 6.68
CA ASP A 100 9.31 -5.50 7.82
C ASP A 100 10.24 -6.64 7.39
N ALA A 101 11.54 -6.33 7.27
CA ALA A 101 12.55 -7.30 6.86
C ALA A 101 12.82 -8.39 7.92
N THR A 102 12.42 -8.18 9.18
CA THR A 102 12.68 -9.15 10.25
C THR A 102 11.68 -10.31 10.26
N LEU A 103 10.56 -10.20 9.52
CA LEU A 103 9.53 -11.23 9.48
C LEU A 103 9.80 -12.30 8.42
N THR A 104 9.56 -13.55 8.77
CA THR A 104 9.65 -14.69 7.85
C THR A 104 8.33 -14.88 7.07
N ALA A 105 8.30 -15.83 6.13
CA ALA A 105 7.06 -16.21 5.46
C ALA A 105 6.04 -16.84 6.44
N ALA A 106 6.53 -17.60 7.44
CA ALA A 106 5.70 -18.20 8.48
C ALA A 106 5.02 -17.13 9.34
N ASP A 107 5.74 -16.05 9.67
CA ASP A 107 5.17 -14.92 10.44
C ASP A 107 4.11 -14.14 9.66
N ARG A 108 4.27 -14.04 8.33
CA ARG A 108 3.37 -13.25 7.46
C ARG A 108 2.06 -13.98 7.16
N ARG A 109 2.08 -15.30 7.03
CA ARG A 109 0.89 -16.11 6.70
C ARG A 109 -0.33 -15.79 7.59
N PRO A 110 -0.26 -15.84 8.92
CA PRO A 110 -1.42 -15.52 9.76
C PRO A 110 -1.87 -14.05 9.62
N LEU A 111 -0.97 -13.13 9.25
CA LEU A 111 -1.33 -11.73 8.99
C LEU A 111 -2.13 -11.59 7.70
N MET A 112 -1.74 -12.32 6.65
CA MET A 112 -2.46 -12.37 5.37
C MET A 112 -3.86 -12.97 5.56
N GLU A 113 -3.96 -14.08 6.30
CA GLU A 113 -5.23 -14.74 6.62
C GLU A 113 -6.16 -13.84 7.44
N ALA A 114 -5.63 -13.14 8.45
CA ALA A 114 -6.40 -12.18 9.24
C ALA A 114 -6.88 -10.98 8.41
N ALA A 115 -6.17 -10.62 7.33
CA ALA A 115 -6.61 -9.62 6.36
C ALA A 115 -7.60 -10.17 5.31
N GLY A 116 -7.99 -11.45 5.41
CA GLY A 116 -8.89 -12.11 4.48
C GLY A 116 -8.25 -12.49 3.15
N VAL A 117 -6.91 -12.66 3.12
CA VAL A 117 -6.16 -13.11 1.95
C VAL A 117 -5.75 -14.57 2.14
N GLY A 118 -6.46 -15.45 1.45
CA GLY A 118 -6.11 -16.85 1.30
C GLY A 118 -4.86 -17.04 0.46
N LEU A 119 -3.98 -17.96 0.87
CA LEU A 119 -2.74 -18.28 0.16
C LEU A 119 -2.76 -19.66 -0.51
N ASP A 120 -3.89 -20.36 -0.49
CA ASP A 120 -4.04 -21.57 -1.29
C ASP A 120 -4.34 -21.23 -2.77
N PRO A 121 -3.96 -22.11 -3.72
CA PRO A 121 -4.14 -21.85 -5.15
C PRO A 121 -5.58 -21.55 -5.60
N ALA A 122 -6.59 -22.11 -4.94
CA ALA A 122 -7.98 -21.90 -5.33
C ALA A 122 -8.46 -20.50 -4.90
N GLN A 123 -8.16 -20.10 -3.67
CA GLN A 123 -8.44 -18.76 -3.14
C GLN A 123 -7.68 -17.66 -3.90
N ILE A 124 -6.45 -17.94 -4.31
CA ILE A 124 -5.64 -17.02 -5.13
C ILE A 124 -6.31 -16.77 -6.48
N ARG A 125 -6.74 -17.84 -7.18
CA ARG A 125 -7.47 -17.73 -8.46
C ARG A 125 -8.79 -16.99 -8.30
N GLU A 126 -9.55 -17.30 -7.25
CA GLU A 126 -10.80 -16.62 -6.94
C GLU A 126 -10.58 -15.11 -6.75
N LEU A 127 -9.60 -14.71 -5.92
CA LEU A 127 -9.30 -13.30 -5.68
C LEU A 127 -8.76 -12.59 -6.92
N ALA A 128 -8.01 -13.28 -7.79
CA ALA A 128 -7.57 -12.72 -9.07
C ALA A 128 -8.73 -12.37 -10.01
N ALA A 129 -9.83 -13.13 -9.94
CA ALA A 129 -11.04 -12.96 -10.74
C ALA A 129 -12.13 -12.10 -10.06
N MET A 130 -11.91 -11.63 -8.83
CA MET A 130 -12.83 -10.73 -8.13
C MET A 130 -12.64 -9.27 -8.55
N GLY A 131 -13.75 -8.57 -8.82
CA GLY A 131 -13.76 -7.17 -9.27
C GLY A 131 -13.76 -6.14 -8.13
N ASP A 132 -14.30 -4.96 -8.43
CA ASP A 132 -14.34 -3.79 -7.54
C ASP A 132 -15.05 -4.01 -6.19
N GLY A 133 -14.79 -3.11 -5.24
CA GLY A 133 -15.36 -3.13 -3.88
C GLY A 133 -14.31 -3.26 -2.78
N GLU A 134 -14.63 -3.93 -1.69
CA GLU A 134 -13.69 -4.18 -0.58
C GLU A 134 -12.58 -5.19 -0.95
N SER A 135 -12.80 -6.04 -1.96
CA SER A 135 -11.86 -7.03 -2.50
C SER A 135 -10.57 -6.42 -3.05
N ARG A 136 -10.62 -5.22 -3.64
CA ARG A 136 -9.43 -4.60 -4.27
C ARG A 136 -8.25 -4.42 -3.32
N TRP A 137 -8.51 -4.19 -2.03
CA TRP A 137 -7.46 -4.04 -1.03
C TRP A 137 -6.79 -5.36 -0.69
N ARG A 138 -7.59 -6.44 -0.60
CA ARG A 138 -7.09 -7.80 -0.46
C ARG A 138 -6.29 -8.23 -1.68
N HIS A 139 -6.75 -7.86 -2.87
CA HIS A 139 -6.06 -8.13 -4.12
C HIS A 139 -4.72 -7.42 -4.21
N HIS A 140 -4.68 -6.13 -3.84
CA HIS A 140 -3.44 -5.37 -3.73
C HIS A 140 -2.45 -6.00 -2.76
N LEU A 141 -2.92 -6.39 -1.56
CA LEU A 141 -2.10 -7.08 -0.58
C LEU A 141 -1.57 -8.42 -1.13
N LEU A 142 -2.43 -9.23 -1.76
CA LEU A 142 -2.03 -10.51 -2.37
C LEU A 142 -0.95 -10.32 -3.44
N VAL A 143 -1.20 -9.50 -4.45
CA VAL A 143 -0.28 -9.37 -5.59
C VAL A 143 1.07 -8.77 -5.16
N ARG A 144 1.05 -7.83 -4.21
CA ARG A 144 2.28 -7.29 -3.62
C ARG A 144 3.04 -8.38 -2.85
N TYR A 145 2.35 -9.18 -2.04
CA TYR A 145 2.98 -10.31 -1.34
C TYR A 145 3.62 -11.31 -2.32
N LEU A 146 2.89 -11.70 -3.38
CA LEU A 146 3.40 -12.60 -4.41
C LEU A 146 4.65 -12.04 -5.11
N ALA A 147 4.63 -10.74 -5.44
CA ALA A 147 5.71 -10.07 -6.15
C ALA A 147 6.94 -9.77 -5.27
N GLU A 148 6.77 -9.54 -3.96
CA GLU A 148 7.86 -9.06 -3.09
C GLU A 148 8.39 -10.12 -2.12
N ARG A 149 7.52 -10.99 -1.58
CA ARG A 149 7.84 -11.84 -0.43
C ARG A 149 7.60 -13.33 -0.62
N CYS A 150 6.70 -13.70 -1.52
CA CYS A 150 6.36 -15.11 -1.75
C CYS A 150 7.49 -15.85 -2.46
N LYS A 151 7.84 -17.02 -1.92
CA LYS A 151 8.78 -17.99 -2.51
C LYS A 151 8.09 -19.28 -2.95
N ASP A 152 6.78 -19.38 -2.74
CA ASP A 152 5.98 -20.53 -3.15
C ASP A 152 5.60 -20.34 -4.62
N HIS A 153 6.23 -21.12 -5.49
CA HIS A 153 5.97 -21.09 -6.94
C HIS A 153 4.54 -21.50 -7.26
N ALA A 154 3.96 -22.48 -6.57
CA ALA A 154 2.59 -22.91 -6.84
C ALA A 154 1.56 -21.79 -6.58
N ALA A 155 1.80 -20.94 -5.57
CA ALA A 155 0.98 -19.77 -5.30
C ALA A 155 1.14 -18.68 -6.37
N ILE A 156 2.37 -18.47 -6.87
CA ILE A 156 2.64 -17.51 -7.95
C ILE A 156 2.01 -17.99 -9.26
N ASP A 157 2.23 -19.26 -9.61
CA ASP A 157 1.69 -19.91 -10.81
C ASP A 157 0.17 -19.89 -10.78
N ALA A 158 -0.46 -20.18 -9.64
CA ALA A 158 -1.92 -20.10 -9.51
C ALA A 158 -2.48 -18.70 -9.83
N TYR A 159 -1.77 -17.64 -9.47
CA TYR A 159 -2.16 -16.28 -9.82
C TYR A 159 -1.93 -15.98 -11.30
N LEU A 160 -0.79 -16.42 -11.87
CA LEU A 160 -0.45 -16.24 -13.28
C LEU A 160 -1.35 -17.07 -14.21
N ASP A 161 -1.71 -18.30 -13.85
CA ASP A 161 -2.66 -19.15 -14.59
C ASP A 161 -4.04 -18.49 -14.74
N ALA A 162 -4.41 -17.61 -13.81
CA ALA A 162 -5.64 -16.84 -13.87
C ALA A 162 -5.55 -15.60 -14.78
N TYR A 163 -4.46 -15.42 -15.54
CA TYR A 163 -4.17 -14.21 -16.33
C TYR A 163 -5.36 -13.74 -17.19
N GLU A 164 -6.04 -14.64 -17.88
CA GLU A 164 -7.20 -14.31 -18.74
C GLU A 164 -8.44 -13.87 -17.96
N HIS A 165 -8.48 -14.17 -16.65
CA HIS A 165 -9.59 -13.86 -15.77
C HIS A 165 -9.30 -12.71 -14.80
N TRP A 166 -8.08 -12.15 -14.86
CA TRP A 166 -7.69 -11.02 -14.04
C TRP A 166 -8.68 -9.86 -14.18
N LYS A 167 -9.30 -9.48 -13.06
CA LYS A 167 -10.11 -8.27 -13.02
C LYS A 167 -9.26 -7.02 -12.89
N ASP A 168 -9.83 -5.91 -13.31
CA ASP A 168 -9.27 -4.56 -13.25
C ASP A 168 -10.30 -3.56 -12.72
N GLY A 169 -9.87 -2.30 -12.63
CA GLY A 169 -10.73 -1.19 -12.26
C GLY A 169 -9.99 0.14 -12.39
N LEU A 170 -10.73 1.23 -12.22
CA LEU A 170 -10.21 2.59 -12.43
C LEU A 170 -9.84 3.33 -11.13
N SER A 171 -10.30 2.81 -10.00
CA SER A 171 -10.10 3.43 -8.67
C SER A 171 -8.81 2.96 -8.01
N HIS A 172 -8.29 3.75 -7.06
CA HIS A 172 -7.18 3.27 -6.21
C HIS A 172 -7.60 2.00 -5.44
N PRO A 173 -6.76 0.94 -5.34
CA PRO A 173 -5.35 0.79 -5.74
C PRO A 173 -5.12 0.08 -7.09
N TRP A 174 -6.07 0.07 -8.03
CA TRP A 174 -5.92 -0.73 -9.25
C TRP A 174 -4.66 -0.43 -10.06
N GLY A 175 -4.21 0.83 -10.13
CA GLY A 175 -2.94 1.15 -10.77
C GLY A 175 -1.73 0.47 -10.11
N LEU A 176 -1.73 0.33 -8.78
CA LEU A 176 -0.71 -0.43 -8.04
C LEU A 176 -0.86 -1.94 -8.27
N ILE A 177 -2.09 -2.47 -8.24
CA ILE A 177 -2.34 -3.90 -8.55
C ILE A 177 -1.76 -4.25 -9.93
N THR A 178 -2.05 -3.42 -10.92
CA THR A 178 -1.56 -3.56 -12.29
C THR A 178 -0.03 -3.45 -12.36
N ALA A 179 0.59 -2.53 -11.61
CA ALA A 179 2.05 -2.44 -11.55
C ALA A 179 2.70 -3.69 -10.92
N TRP A 180 2.12 -4.24 -9.84
CA TRP A 180 2.61 -5.47 -9.20
C TRP A 180 2.42 -6.70 -10.09
N ARG A 181 1.36 -6.76 -10.90
CA ARG A 181 1.22 -7.76 -11.98
C ARG A 181 2.37 -7.67 -12.97
N GLY A 182 2.77 -6.45 -13.35
CA GLY A 182 3.96 -6.21 -14.16
C GLY A 182 5.22 -6.82 -13.54
N MET A 183 5.41 -6.67 -12.22
CA MET A 183 6.53 -7.30 -11.49
C MET A 183 6.50 -8.83 -11.55
N LEU A 184 5.33 -9.45 -11.41
CA LEU A 184 5.18 -10.90 -11.53
C LEU A 184 5.51 -11.39 -12.94
N LEU A 185 5.04 -10.69 -13.97
CA LEU A 185 5.28 -11.04 -15.37
C LEU A 185 6.75 -10.90 -15.79
N LEU A 186 7.55 -10.09 -15.07
CA LEU A 186 9.01 -10.07 -15.27
C LEU A 186 9.66 -11.40 -14.89
N ARG A 187 9.09 -12.15 -13.93
CA ARG A 187 9.62 -13.44 -13.47
C ARG A 187 9.41 -14.56 -14.48
N ASP A 188 8.34 -14.48 -15.27
CA ASP A 188 7.98 -15.47 -16.29
C ASP A 188 8.39 -15.05 -17.73
N HIS A 189 9.44 -14.21 -17.83
CA HIS A 189 10.05 -13.72 -19.08
C HIS A 189 9.12 -13.00 -20.08
N SER A 190 7.87 -12.68 -19.73
CA SER A 190 6.96 -11.92 -20.59
C SER A 190 7.21 -10.41 -20.49
N ARG A 191 8.40 -9.97 -20.93
CA ARG A 191 8.84 -8.55 -20.84
C ARG A 191 7.88 -7.58 -21.53
N ASN A 192 7.26 -8.01 -22.64
CA ASN A 192 6.27 -7.18 -23.35
C ASN A 192 4.97 -7.03 -22.54
N ALA A 193 4.48 -8.11 -21.92
CA ALA A 193 3.32 -8.01 -21.04
C ALA A 193 3.66 -7.17 -19.81
N ALA A 194 4.81 -7.40 -19.17
CA ALA A 194 5.27 -6.59 -18.05
C ALA A 194 5.31 -5.10 -18.39
N LYS A 195 5.89 -4.73 -19.55
CA LYS A 195 5.88 -3.35 -20.06
C LYS A 195 4.47 -2.79 -20.15
N TRP A 196 3.55 -3.53 -20.77
CA TRP A 196 2.16 -3.11 -20.92
C TRP A 196 1.48 -2.87 -19.56
N TYR A 197 1.67 -3.78 -18.59
CA TYR A 197 1.11 -3.63 -17.24
C TYR A 197 1.71 -2.44 -16.48
N PHE A 198 3.00 -2.16 -16.59
CA PHE A 198 3.57 -0.93 -16.00
C PHE A 198 2.97 0.33 -16.62
N GLN A 199 2.85 0.37 -17.95
CA GLN A 199 2.28 1.51 -18.66
C GLN A 199 0.81 1.71 -18.27
N LEU A 200 0.00 0.65 -18.28
CA LEU A 200 -1.38 0.69 -17.84
C LEU A 200 -1.51 1.16 -16.38
N GLY A 201 -0.72 0.58 -15.47
CA GLY A 201 -0.74 0.94 -14.05
C GLY A 201 -0.39 2.41 -13.81
N SER A 202 0.59 2.95 -14.54
CA SER A 202 0.96 4.36 -14.47
C SER A 202 -0.10 5.28 -15.11
N ASN A 203 -0.78 4.82 -16.16
CA ASN A 203 -1.81 5.59 -16.87
C ASN A 203 -3.09 5.73 -16.04
N LEU A 204 -3.40 4.77 -15.17
CA LEU A 204 -4.51 4.89 -14.20
C LEU A 204 -4.31 6.01 -13.17
N TYR A 205 -3.06 6.46 -12.98
CA TYR A 205 -2.72 7.65 -12.20
C TYR A 205 -2.40 8.85 -13.09
N SER A 206 -2.95 8.92 -14.31
CA SER A 206 -2.85 10.08 -15.19
C SER A 206 -4.15 10.88 -15.20
N GLY A 207 -4.07 12.19 -15.47
CA GLY A 207 -5.22 13.08 -15.60
C GLY A 207 -5.04 14.42 -14.86
N PRO A 208 -5.97 15.37 -15.04
CA PRO A 208 -5.87 16.72 -14.49
C PRO A 208 -5.81 16.76 -12.95
N THR A 209 -6.44 15.77 -12.32
CA THR A 209 -6.54 15.57 -10.87
C THR A 209 -5.40 14.72 -10.30
N ALA A 210 -4.58 14.09 -11.15
CA ALA A 210 -3.48 13.23 -10.74
C ALA A 210 -2.24 14.05 -10.32
N ARG A 211 -2.42 14.86 -9.29
CA ARG A 211 -1.39 15.73 -8.69
C ARG A 211 -1.00 15.21 -7.31
N GLY A 212 0.14 15.68 -6.80
CA GLY A 212 0.67 15.25 -5.52
C GLY A 212 0.96 13.74 -5.52
N VAL A 213 0.38 13.01 -4.57
CA VAL A 213 0.74 11.60 -4.33
C VAL A 213 0.33 10.68 -5.48
N SER A 214 -0.78 10.94 -6.18
CA SER A 214 -1.10 10.15 -7.39
C SER A 214 -0.03 10.33 -8.47
N GLY A 215 0.50 11.55 -8.63
CA GLY A 215 1.65 11.82 -9.49
C GLY A 215 2.91 11.09 -9.01
N LEU A 216 3.17 11.07 -7.70
CA LEU A 216 4.30 10.33 -7.13
C LEU A 216 4.19 8.84 -7.43
N ILE A 217 3.01 8.24 -7.24
CA ILE A 217 2.76 6.82 -7.55
C ILE A 217 3.00 6.54 -9.03
N ARG A 218 2.45 7.37 -9.92
CA ARG A 218 2.67 7.26 -11.37
C ARG A 218 4.17 7.23 -11.71
N HIS A 219 4.94 8.17 -11.17
CA HIS A 219 6.37 8.27 -11.46
C HIS A 219 7.18 7.13 -10.83
N ALA A 220 6.77 6.61 -9.68
CA ALA A 220 7.36 5.40 -9.10
C ALA A 220 7.16 4.17 -9.99
N ILE A 221 5.94 3.96 -10.51
CA ILE A 221 5.64 2.85 -11.43
C ILE A 221 6.48 2.96 -12.70
N ARG A 222 6.56 4.16 -13.30
CA ARG A 222 7.39 4.40 -14.50
C ARG A 222 8.88 4.17 -14.23
N GLN A 223 9.37 4.65 -13.09
CA GLN A 223 10.77 4.46 -12.72
C GLN A 223 11.09 2.98 -12.49
N ALA A 224 10.17 2.22 -11.88
CA ALA A 224 10.33 0.78 -11.73
C ALA A 224 10.37 0.05 -13.09
N ALA A 225 9.52 0.44 -14.06
CA ALA A 225 9.57 -0.10 -15.42
C ALA A 225 10.90 0.20 -16.15
N TYR A 226 11.46 1.39 -15.91
CA TYR A 226 12.76 1.80 -16.42
C TYR A 226 13.90 0.98 -15.80
N CYS A 227 13.88 0.77 -14.48
CA CYS A 227 14.86 -0.06 -13.79
C CYS A 227 14.81 -1.52 -14.27
N ALA A 228 13.62 -2.06 -14.50
CA ALA A 228 13.42 -3.39 -15.09
C ALA A 228 13.89 -3.51 -16.56
N GLY A 229 14.22 -2.39 -17.22
CA GLY A 229 14.63 -2.35 -18.62
C GLY A 229 13.51 -2.73 -19.60
N VAL A 230 12.24 -2.59 -19.20
CA VAL A 230 11.08 -2.87 -20.06
C VAL A 230 10.48 -1.58 -20.63
N ASP A 231 10.77 -0.43 -20.03
CA ASP A 231 10.46 0.88 -20.58
C ASP A 231 11.72 1.75 -20.64
N GLY A 232 11.85 2.57 -21.69
CA GLY A 232 13.06 3.33 -21.99
C GLY A 232 13.10 4.73 -21.36
N GLN A 233 12.00 5.19 -20.76
CA GLN A 233 11.86 6.58 -20.30
C GLN A 233 11.81 6.69 -18.77
N PRO A 234 12.83 7.29 -18.13
CA PRO A 234 12.79 7.57 -16.70
C PRO A 234 11.78 8.68 -16.35
N ALA A 235 11.64 8.98 -15.06
CA ALA A 235 10.87 10.15 -14.62
C ALA A 235 11.43 11.45 -15.23
N VAL A 236 10.52 12.31 -15.71
CA VAL A 236 10.86 13.56 -16.42
C VAL A 236 11.27 14.64 -15.39
N PRO A 237 12.40 15.36 -15.55
CA PRO A 237 12.86 16.38 -14.62
C PRO A 237 11.80 17.43 -14.23
N ALA A 238 11.01 17.89 -15.20
CA ALA A 238 9.91 18.84 -14.97
C ALA A 238 8.83 18.27 -14.03
N ALA A 239 8.54 16.97 -14.13
CA ALA A 239 7.57 16.32 -13.26
C ALA A 239 8.10 16.19 -11.83
N ILE A 240 9.39 15.89 -11.66
CA ILE A 240 10.05 15.88 -10.35
C ILE A 240 9.99 17.26 -9.68
N ALA A 241 10.29 18.33 -10.42
CA ALA A 241 10.19 19.69 -9.90
C ALA A 241 8.76 20.02 -9.43
N SER A 242 7.75 19.65 -10.22
CA SER A 242 6.33 19.80 -9.85
C SER A 242 5.97 19.01 -8.58
N LEU A 243 6.44 17.77 -8.44
CA LEU A 243 6.23 16.96 -7.24
C LEU A 243 6.86 17.59 -5.99
N ARG A 244 8.06 18.16 -6.08
CA ARG A 244 8.71 18.85 -4.95
C ARG A 244 7.89 20.05 -4.46
N THR A 245 7.30 20.81 -5.39
CA THR A 245 6.42 21.93 -5.05
C THR A 245 5.12 21.47 -4.38
N LEU A 246 4.51 20.38 -4.87
CA LEU A 246 3.23 19.88 -4.36
C LEU A 246 3.36 19.06 -3.07
N LEU A 247 4.49 18.39 -2.88
CA LEU A 247 4.78 17.49 -1.76
C LEU A 247 6.16 17.79 -1.16
N PRO A 248 6.38 18.97 -0.56
CA PRO A 248 7.69 19.33 -0.03
C PRO A 248 8.19 18.35 1.04
N ALA A 249 7.28 17.82 1.87
CA ALA A 249 7.60 16.81 2.89
C ALA A 249 7.97 15.43 2.29
N ALA A 250 7.67 15.19 1.01
CA ALA A 250 8.05 13.96 0.32
C ALA A 250 9.45 14.00 -0.31
N SER A 251 10.27 15.03 -0.04
CA SER A 251 11.56 15.25 -0.70
C SER A 251 12.45 13.99 -0.72
N ARG A 252 12.60 13.29 0.41
CA ARG A 252 13.40 12.04 0.46
C ARG A 252 12.92 10.95 -0.50
N TYR A 253 11.61 10.84 -0.71
CA TYR A 253 10.99 9.84 -1.59
C TYR A 253 11.11 10.25 -3.05
N ILE A 254 10.98 11.56 -3.31
CA ILE A 254 11.20 12.13 -4.63
C ILE A 254 12.67 12.00 -5.04
N ASP A 255 13.60 12.20 -4.10
CA ASP A 255 15.04 11.98 -4.34
C ASP A 255 15.31 10.52 -4.71
N ALA A 256 14.68 9.56 -4.03
CA ALA A 256 14.83 8.13 -4.34
C ALA A 256 14.44 7.78 -5.79
N LEU A 257 13.46 8.48 -6.39
CA LEU A 257 13.13 8.31 -7.81
C LEU A 257 14.29 8.69 -8.73
N GLN A 258 15.02 9.75 -8.41
CA GLN A 258 16.09 10.29 -9.25
C GLN A 258 17.38 9.46 -9.20
N HIS A 259 17.56 8.65 -8.17
CA HIS A 259 18.76 7.82 -8.00
C HIS A 259 18.64 6.45 -8.64
N ALA A 260 17.42 6.02 -8.99
CA ALA A 260 17.20 4.72 -9.60
C ALA A 260 17.75 4.66 -11.05
N ARG A 261 18.37 3.54 -11.43
CA ARG A 261 19.07 3.32 -12.71
C ARG A 261 18.57 2.04 -13.41
N PRO A 262 18.77 1.89 -14.74
CA PRO A 262 18.54 0.62 -15.41
C PRO A 262 19.36 -0.49 -14.75
N GLY A 263 18.73 -1.64 -14.50
CA GLY A 263 19.35 -2.78 -13.81
C GLY A 263 19.15 -2.79 -12.30
N ASP A 264 18.67 -1.71 -11.68
CA ASP A 264 18.23 -1.73 -10.29
C ASP A 264 17.00 -2.65 -10.12
N ASP A 265 16.83 -3.24 -8.93
CA ASP A 265 15.63 -4.00 -8.61
C ASP A 265 14.38 -3.07 -8.62
N PRO A 266 13.42 -3.29 -9.53
CA PRO A 266 12.23 -2.46 -9.65
C PRO A 266 11.33 -2.52 -8.40
N VAL A 267 11.35 -3.62 -7.65
CA VAL A 267 10.62 -3.76 -6.38
C VAL A 267 11.20 -2.81 -5.32
N ASP A 268 12.53 -2.73 -5.25
CA ASP A 268 13.22 -1.83 -4.33
C ASP A 268 12.99 -0.36 -4.64
N VAL A 269 12.76 0.01 -5.90
CA VAL A 269 12.36 1.38 -6.28
C VAL A 269 10.98 1.70 -5.69
N LEU A 270 9.99 0.82 -5.91
CA LEU A 270 8.65 1.04 -5.36
C LEU A 270 8.65 1.09 -3.83
N ARG A 271 9.41 0.21 -3.17
CA ARG A 271 9.54 0.20 -1.70
C ARG A 271 10.15 1.49 -1.14
N ARG A 272 11.17 2.03 -1.80
CA ARG A 272 11.85 3.27 -1.38
C ARG A 272 10.98 4.51 -1.57
N VAL A 273 10.18 4.56 -2.64
CA VAL A 273 9.39 5.75 -2.99
C VAL A 273 8.00 5.73 -2.36
N LEU A 274 7.39 4.55 -2.25
CA LEU A 274 6.03 4.36 -1.77
C LEU A 274 6.00 3.33 -0.62
N PRO A 275 6.59 3.62 0.55
CA PRO A 275 6.48 2.71 1.69
C PRO A 275 5.01 2.53 2.09
N PHE A 276 4.65 1.36 2.63
CA PHE A 276 3.29 0.99 3.06
C PHE A 276 2.26 0.86 1.91
N ASN A 277 2.42 1.58 0.79
CA ASN A 277 1.68 1.43 -0.47
C ASN A 277 0.13 1.42 -0.35
N VAL A 278 -0.41 2.04 0.68
CA VAL A 278 -1.86 2.13 0.91
C VAL A 278 -2.34 3.54 0.57
N ARG A 279 -3.46 3.66 -0.17
CA ARG A 279 -4.22 4.91 -0.19
C ARG A 279 -5.71 4.81 -0.50
#